data_AF-A0A933F897-F1
#
_entry.id   AF-A0A933F897-F1
#
_cell.length_a   1.000
_cell.length_b   1.000
_cell.length_c   1.000
_cell.angle_alpha   90.00
_cell.angle_beta   90.00
_cell.angle_gamma   90.00
#
_symmetry.space_group_name_H-M   'P 1'
#
loop_
_entity.id
_entity.type
_entity.pdbx_description
1 polymer ?
#
loop_
_entity_poly.entity_id
_entity_poly.type
_entity_poly.pdbx_seq_one_letter_code
_entity_poly.pdbx_strand_id
1 'polypeptide(L)'
;MTRGARGIGIAVLAAALVAGGARPAGPTGGVYPQARHGNPTTGVNRTAEWPVGSCEQCHVQHGGGSPNAFALFAPNTNALCATAGCHGAPAANRIYQGPATYDGSSHATSTVVVWPGPDPTVDGSAPPAKRSGDAGKCVNCHTPHGYADGMGLIPSQVFSREEKLCVVCHDGSPAAENVKADLAKTYRHPTGTVTGRHDQAEDGTAARYGASPTNNRHAECVDCHNVHVARADAGPLPPPAASNRLLGVGRVAVTNGAAGMVLLYTYRGPADLSPAQEYEVCFKCHSSWTTLPAGTPSGGTPRDKALQFNPNNPSYHPVEAAGKNPNISAGAFVNNWGPAKLMYCTDCHTSDSTALRGPHGSLYNYILKLDYRA
;
A
#
# COMPACT_ATOMS: atom_id res chain seq x y z
N MET A 1 73.85 19.84 -39.70
CA MET A 1 73.47 18.42 -39.87
C MET A 1 73.38 17.81 -38.48
N THR A 2 72.16 17.57 -37.97
CA THR A 2 71.79 16.43 -37.12
C THR A 2 70.31 16.55 -36.79
N ARG A 3 69.60 15.43 -36.99
CA ARG A 3 68.16 15.22 -36.79
C ARG A 3 67.88 14.78 -35.35
N GLY A 4 66.63 14.96 -34.92
CA GLY A 4 65.97 14.16 -33.88
C GLY A 4 65.44 15.02 -32.73
N ALA A 5 64.25 14.85 -32.19
CA ALA A 5 63.14 13.93 -32.47
C ALA A 5 61.85 14.60 -31.94
N ARG A 6 60.72 14.36 -32.60
CA ARG A 6 59.40 14.84 -32.15
C ARG A 6 58.91 13.95 -31.00
N GLY A 7 58.77 14.51 -29.81
CA GLY A 7 58.04 13.89 -28.70
C GLY A 7 56.56 14.27 -28.78
N ILE A 8 55.70 13.29 -29.04
CA ILE A 8 54.24 13.41 -28.95
C ILE A 8 53.86 13.21 -27.48
N GLY A 9 53.43 14.27 -26.80
CA GLY A 9 52.86 14.18 -25.46
C GLY A 9 51.42 13.68 -25.53
N ILE A 10 51.19 12.44 -25.11
CA ILE A 10 49.85 11.88 -24.89
C ILE A 10 49.35 12.42 -23.54
N ALA A 11 48.39 13.33 -23.57
CA ALA A 11 47.65 13.73 -22.37
C ALA A 11 46.69 12.59 -21.97
N VAL A 12 47.00 11.90 -20.88
CA VAL A 12 46.08 10.93 -20.26
C VAL A 12 45.03 11.72 -19.50
N LEU A 13 43.85 11.89 -20.12
CA LEU A 13 42.66 12.37 -19.42
C LEU A 13 42.14 11.21 -18.55
N ALA A 14 42.42 11.25 -17.25
CA ALA A 14 41.78 10.37 -16.29
C ALA A 14 40.32 10.79 -16.12
N ALA A 15 39.44 10.22 -16.94
CA ALA A 15 38.00 10.29 -16.71
C ALA A 15 37.66 9.45 -15.48
N ALA A 16 37.47 10.11 -14.34
CA ALA A 16 36.86 9.51 -13.17
C ALA A 16 35.39 9.21 -13.50
N LEU A 17 35.11 8.01 -14.01
CA LEU A 17 33.77 7.46 -13.95
C LEU A 17 33.41 7.28 -12.47
N VAL A 18 32.60 8.19 -11.93
CA VAL A 18 31.84 7.93 -10.71
C VAL A 18 30.75 6.94 -11.09
N ALA A 19 31.11 5.66 -11.12
CA ALA A 19 30.16 4.57 -11.16
C ALA A 19 29.45 4.51 -9.79
N GLY A 20 28.39 5.29 -9.64
CA GLY A 20 27.38 5.11 -8.60
C GLY A 20 26.53 3.87 -8.88
N GLY A 21 27.16 2.71 -8.97
CA GLY A 21 26.45 1.43 -9.00
C GLY A 21 26.13 1.01 -7.58
N ALA A 22 24.84 0.81 -7.29
CA ALA A 22 24.43 0.09 -6.10
C ALA A 22 25.20 -1.25 -6.05
N ARG A 23 26.04 -1.42 -5.02
CA ARG A 23 26.84 -2.63 -4.85
C ARG A 23 25.89 -3.79 -4.57
N PRO A 24 25.93 -4.90 -5.35
CA PRO A 24 25.25 -6.11 -4.94
C PRO A 24 25.93 -6.61 -3.67
N ALA A 25 25.13 -6.95 -2.67
CA ALA A 25 25.58 -7.38 -1.35
C ALA A 25 26.62 -8.52 -1.46
N GLY A 26 27.81 -8.28 -0.92
CA GLY A 26 28.81 -9.31 -0.70
C GLY A 26 28.46 -10.22 0.49
N PRO A 27 29.20 -11.32 0.70
CA PRO A 27 28.91 -12.35 1.71
C PRO A 27 29.07 -11.85 3.16
N THR A 28 29.57 -10.62 3.34
CA THR A 28 29.58 -9.89 4.61
C THR A 28 28.48 -8.83 4.59
N GLY A 29 27.27 -9.24 4.99
CA GLY A 29 26.44 -8.46 5.90
C GLY A 29 25.62 -7.28 5.40
N GLY A 30 25.66 -6.88 4.12
CA GLY A 30 24.71 -5.91 3.54
C GLY A 30 24.29 -4.77 4.49
N VAL A 31 22.98 -4.55 4.64
CA VAL A 31 22.40 -3.69 5.68
C VAL A 31 21.81 -4.48 6.86
N TYR A 32 22.09 -5.79 6.93
CA TYR A 32 21.43 -6.71 7.85
C TYR A 32 21.62 -6.36 9.33
N PRO A 33 22.83 -6.00 9.82
CA PRO A 33 23.01 -5.61 11.22
C PRO A 33 22.20 -4.37 11.64
N GLN A 34 21.78 -3.55 10.66
CA GLN A 34 20.97 -2.36 10.88
C GLN A 34 19.48 -2.66 10.68
N ALA A 35 19.18 -3.73 9.94
CA ALA A 35 17.82 -4.19 9.66
C ALA A 35 17.16 -4.77 10.92
N ARG A 36 15.82 -4.77 10.93
CA ARG A 36 15.05 -5.31 12.08
C ARG A 36 15.43 -6.74 12.40
N HIS A 37 15.66 -7.59 11.40
CA HIS A 37 16.04 -8.99 11.66
C HIS A 37 17.44 -9.14 12.26
N GLY A 38 18.42 -8.31 11.91
CA GLY A 38 19.78 -8.40 12.45
C GLY A 38 19.98 -7.65 13.76
N ASN A 39 18.92 -7.05 14.33
CA ASN A 39 19.02 -6.34 15.60
C ASN A 39 19.33 -7.31 16.75
N PRO A 40 20.37 -7.07 17.56
CA PRO A 40 20.80 -8.00 18.62
C PRO A 40 19.85 -8.06 19.83
N THR A 41 18.82 -7.22 19.89
CA THR A 41 17.87 -7.14 21.00
C THR A 41 16.46 -7.52 20.56
N THR A 42 16.04 -7.10 19.37
CA THR A 42 14.67 -7.28 18.86
C THR A 42 14.60 -8.05 17.55
N GLY A 43 15.73 -8.61 17.09
CA GLY A 43 15.83 -9.30 15.81
C GLY A 43 15.27 -10.71 15.81
N VAL A 44 15.65 -11.49 14.80
CA VAL A 44 15.19 -12.88 14.68
C VAL A 44 15.63 -13.68 15.90
N ASN A 45 14.70 -14.46 16.46
CA ASN A 45 14.94 -15.22 17.68
C ASN A 45 14.14 -16.54 17.65
N ARG A 46 14.56 -17.44 16.75
CA ARG A 46 13.92 -18.75 16.55
C ARG A 46 14.28 -19.73 17.67
N THR A 47 15.53 -19.69 18.14
CA THR A 47 16.07 -20.60 19.16
C THR A 47 16.94 -19.86 20.16
N ALA A 48 16.97 -20.35 21.40
CA ALA A 48 17.84 -19.85 22.46
C ALA A 48 19.30 -20.30 22.34
N GLU A 49 19.61 -21.23 21.41
CA GLU A 49 20.97 -21.72 21.15
C GLU A 49 21.87 -20.63 20.57
N TRP A 50 21.29 -19.67 19.85
CA TRP A 50 22.01 -18.62 19.15
C TRP A 50 21.57 -17.23 19.64
N PRO A 51 22.44 -16.22 19.59
CA PRO A 51 22.06 -14.85 19.91
C PRO A 51 20.89 -14.35 19.06
N VAL A 52 20.10 -13.43 19.62
CA VAL A 52 19.06 -12.71 18.87
C VAL A 52 19.71 -11.94 17.73
N GLY A 53 19.09 -11.97 16.55
CA GLY A 53 19.57 -11.29 15.34
C GLY A 53 20.78 -11.94 14.67
N SER A 54 21.20 -13.12 15.13
CA SER A 54 22.32 -13.85 14.52
C SER A 54 21.92 -14.55 13.22
N CYS A 55 22.88 -14.75 12.31
CA CYS A 55 22.65 -15.44 11.04
C CYS A 55 22.17 -16.89 11.25
N GLU A 56 22.58 -17.51 12.35
CA GLU A 56 22.29 -18.89 12.75
C GLU A 56 20.82 -19.11 13.12
N GLN A 57 20.08 -18.02 13.33
CA GLN A 57 18.63 -18.07 13.50
C GLN A 57 17.94 -18.53 12.20
N CYS A 58 18.55 -18.29 11.03
CA CYS A 58 18.05 -18.70 9.71
C CYS A 58 18.94 -19.74 9.00
N HIS A 59 20.26 -19.71 9.22
CA HIS A 59 21.23 -20.53 8.52
C HIS A 59 21.90 -21.55 9.44
N VAL A 60 21.87 -22.84 9.09
CA VAL A 60 22.55 -23.90 9.84
C VAL A 60 23.95 -24.13 9.26
N GLN A 61 24.86 -23.24 9.65
CA GLN A 61 26.27 -23.36 9.32
C GLN A 61 26.89 -24.25 10.41
N HIS A 62 27.57 -25.33 10.02
CA HIS A 62 28.31 -26.29 10.88
C HIS A 62 27.58 -27.56 11.39
N GLY A 63 26.33 -27.82 11.01
CA GLY A 63 25.65 -29.09 11.32
C GLY A 63 25.35 -29.96 10.09
N GLY A 64 26.25 -30.87 9.71
CA GLY A 64 25.93 -32.06 8.91
C GLY A 64 25.28 -31.89 7.52
N GLY A 65 25.34 -30.70 6.92
CA GLY A 65 24.73 -30.39 5.62
C GLY A 65 23.21 -30.17 5.75
N SER A 66 22.76 -28.91 5.66
CA SER A 66 21.34 -28.66 5.45
C SER A 66 20.90 -29.29 4.13
N PRO A 67 19.80 -30.05 4.07
CA PRO A 67 19.21 -30.48 2.81
C PRO A 67 18.63 -29.29 2.01
N ASN A 68 18.52 -28.10 2.63
CA ASN A 68 17.89 -26.94 2.03
C ASN A 68 18.92 -26.01 1.38
N ALA A 69 18.51 -25.38 0.28
CA ALA A 69 19.29 -24.35 -0.39
C ALA A 69 19.71 -23.22 0.59
N PHE A 70 20.86 -22.60 0.33
CA PHE A 70 21.40 -21.48 1.11
C PHE A 70 21.66 -21.79 2.59
N ALA A 71 21.85 -23.09 2.92
CA ALA A 71 22.03 -23.57 4.28
C ALA A 71 20.89 -23.19 5.24
N LEU A 72 19.66 -23.03 4.72
CA LEU A 72 18.51 -22.66 5.54
C LEU A 72 18.09 -23.79 6.48
N PHE A 73 17.57 -23.48 7.67
CA PHE A 73 17.07 -24.52 8.59
C PHE A 73 15.79 -25.21 8.09
N ALA A 74 15.11 -24.62 7.10
CA ALA A 74 13.90 -25.16 6.46
C ALA A 74 13.91 -24.88 4.94
N PRO A 75 13.04 -25.52 4.15
CA PRO A 75 12.91 -25.23 2.72
C PRO A 75 12.69 -23.75 2.43
N ASN A 76 13.20 -23.25 1.30
CA ASN A 76 13.07 -21.85 0.88
C ASN A 76 11.66 -21.51 0.36
N THR A 77 10.69 -21.55 1.26
CA THR A 77 9.26 -21.26 1.06
C THR A 77 8.75 -20.33 2.17
N ASN A 78 7.50 -19.89 2.09
CA ASN A 78 6.89 -19.08 3.17
C ASN A 78 6.86 -19.81 4.51
N ALA A 79 6.96 -21.15 4.53
CA ALA A 79 7.02 -21.93 5.76
C ALA A 79 8.27 -21.62 6.60
N LEU A 80 9.39 -21.23 5.97
CA LEU A 80 10.57 -20.73 6.67
C LEU A 80 10.21 -19.51 7.53
N CYS A 81 9.52 -18.53 6.93
CA CYS A 81 9.10 -17.31 7.61
C CYS A 81 8.02 -17.57 8.66
N ALA A 82 7.08 -18.49 8.35
CA ALA A 82 5.95 -18.85 9.20
C ALA A 82 6.31 -19.79 10.36
N THR A 83 7.58 -20.12 10.55
CA THR A 83 8.04 -20.95 11.68
C THR A 83 7.65 -20.31 13.02
N ALA A 84 7.29 -21.14 14.00
CA ALA A 84 6.99 -20.68 15.36
C ALA A 84 8.14 -19.84 15.92
N GLY A 85 7.81 -18.73 16.58
CA GLY A 85 8.78 -17.72 17.03
C GLY A 85 9.18 -16.70 15.95
N CYS A 86 8.70 -16.83 14.72
CA CYS A 86 8.86 -15.87 13.62
C CYS A 86 7.50 -15.30 13.18
N HIS A 87 7.16 -15.37 11.89
CA HIS A 87 5.90 -14.88 11.31
C HIS A 87 4.79 -15.94 11.29
N GLY A 88 4.83 -16.89 12.24
CA GLY A 88 3.80 -17.92 12.41
C GLY A 88 2.52 -17.44 13.10
N ALA A 89 2.50 -16.20 13.58
CA ALA A 89 1.37 -15.59 14.28
C ALA A 89 1.09 -14.17 13.74
N PRO A 90 -0.10 -13.60 14.01
CA PRO A 90 -0.38 -12.19 13.71
C PRO A 90 0.68 -11.26 14.31
N ALA A 91 1.08 -10.24 13.55
CA ALA A 91 1.95 -9.18 14.06
C ALA A 91 1.21 -8.35 15.13
N ALA A 92 1.96 -7.70 16.02
CA ALA A 92 1.39 -6.90 17.12
C ALA A 92 0.45 -5.78 16.62
N ASN A 93 0.80 -5.13 15.50
CA ASN A 93 -0.01 -4.10 14.85
C ASN A 93 -1.18 -4.64 14.02
N ARG A 94 -1.29 -5.98 13.88
CA ARG A 94 -2.34 -6.69 13.15
C ARG A 94 -2.47 -6.35 11.66
N ILE A 95 -1.49 -5.68 11.06
CA ILE A 95 -1.42 -5.47 9.61
C ILE A 95 -1.18 -6.82 8.93
N TYR A 96 -0.19 -7.58 9.41
CA TYR A 96 -0.06 -8.99 9.08
C TYR A 96 -0.86 -9.82 10.10
N GLN A 97 -1.80 -10.62 9.62
CA GLN A 97 -2.74 -11.39 10.45
C GLN A 97 -2.37 -12.88 10.57
N GLY A 98 -1.15 -13.24 10.16
CA GLY A 98 -0.66 -14.60 10.19
C GLY A 98 -0.79 -15.33 8.85
N PRO A 99 -0.18 -16.52 8.74
CA PRO A 99 -0.06 -17.24 7.47
C PRO A 99 -1.42 -17.57 6.85
N ALA A 100 -2.36 -18.08 7.64
CA ALA A 100 -3.68 -18.49 7.14
C ALA A 100 -4.46 -17.35 6.47
N THR A 101 -4.34 -16.12 6.99
CA THR A 101 -4.98 -14.96 6.37
C THR A 101 -4.24 -14.54 5.11
N TYR A 102 -2.90 -14.54 5.13
CA TYR A 102 -2.08 -14.24 3.96
C TYR A 102 -2.34 -15.20 2.82
N ASP A 103 -2.39 -16.50 3.10
CA ASP A 103 -2.60 -17.57 2.12
C ASP A 103 -3.96 -17.45 1.39
N GLY A 104 -4.93 -16.72 1.96
CA GLY A 104 -6.21 -16.39 1.33
C GLY A 104 -6.24 -15.07 0.56
N SER A 105 -5.14 -14.31 0.55
CA SER A 105 -5.02 -13.03 -0.16
C SER A 105 -4.79 -13.24 -1.66
N SER A 106 -5.11 -12.24 -2.47
CA SER A 106 -4.76 -12.26 -3.90
C SER A 106 -3.25 -12.24 -4.14
N HIS A 107 -2.47 -11.66 -3.22
CA HIS A 107 -1.01 -11.64 -3.34
C HIS A 107 -0.37 -13.00 -3.08
N ALA A 108 -0.97 -13.84 -2.24
CA ALA A 108 -0.48 -15.20 -2.01
C ALA A 108 -0.96 -16.20 -3.07
N THR A 109 -2.20 -16.06 -3.53
CA THR A 109 -2.85 -17.07 -4.40
C THR A 109 -2.57 -16.86 -5.89
N SER A 110 -2.24 -15.64 -6.31
CA SER A 110 -2.01 -15.33 -7.72
C SER A 110 -0.63 -15.78 -8.19
N THR A 111 -0.61 -16.57 -9.27
CA THR A 111 0.63 -17.06 -9.89
C THR A 111 1.42 -15.97 -10.62
N VAL A 112 0.81 -14.80 -10.85
CA VAL A 112 1.46 -13.67 -11.54
C VAL A 112 2.08 -12.67 -10.56
N VAL A 113 1.96 -12.88 -9.25
CA VAL A 113 2.60 -12.05 -8.22
C VAL A 113 4.07 -12.46 -8.10
N VAL A 114 4.82 -12.07 -9.12
CA VAL A 114 6.26 -12.31 -9.26
C VAL A 114 6.87 -10.96 -9.59
N TRP A 115 7.81 -10.51 -8.76
CA TRP A 115 8.48 -9.23 -8.99
C TRP A 115 9.16 -9.22 -10.38
N PRO A 116 8.78 -8.30 -11.29
CA PRO A 116 9.20 -8.35 -12.69
C PRO A 116 10.62 -7.81 -12.92
N GLY A 117 11.24 -7.23 -11.90
CA GLY A 117 12.56 -6.59 -11.98
C GLY A 117 12.47 -5.06 -11.83
N PRO A 118 13.60 -4.36 -11.90
CA PRO A 118 13.61 -2.91 -11.77
C PRO A 118 12.95 -2.24 -12.98
N ASP A 119 12.16 -1.20 -12.71
CA ASP A 119 11.65 -0.27 -13.71
C ASP A 119 12.45 1.04 -13.60
N PRO A 120 13.27 1.42 -14.60
CA PRO A 120 14.06 2.65 -14.56
C PRO A 120 13.23 3.92 -14.37
N THR A 121 11.94 3.90 -14.70
CA THR A 121 11.02 5.03 -14.54
C THR A 121 10.42 5.14 -13.14
N VAL A 122 10.57 4.11 -12.30
CA VAL A 122 10.01 4.04 -10.94
C VAL A 122 11.10 3.79 -9.89
N ASP A 123 11.84 2.69 -10.06
CA ASP A 123 12.94 2.26 -9.20
C ASP A 123 13.96 1.43 -10.01
N GLY A 124 14.87 2.13 -10.69
CA GLY A 124 15.94 1.49 -11.46
C GLY A 124 17.00 0.78 -10.60
N SER A 125 17.00 1.01 -9.29
CA SER A 125 17.91 0.36 -8.35
C SER A 125 17.36 -0.93 -7.75
N ALA A 126 16.08 -1.22 -7.92
CA ALA A 126 15.42 -2.36 -7.33
C ALA A 126 16.07 -3.70 -7.75
N PRO A 127 15.89 -4.78 -6.96
CA PRO A 127 16.47 -6.09 -7.26
C PRO A 127 16.04 -6.65 -8.62
N PRO A 128 16.85 -7.55 -9.21
CA PRO A 128 16.48 -8.29 -10.41
C PRO A 128 15.15 -9.04 -10.27
N ALA A 129 14.56 -9.36 -11.43
CA ALA A 129 13.34 -10.13 -11.54
C ALA A 129 13.41 -11.45 -10.74
N LYS A 130 12.28 -11.82 -10.13
CA LYS A 130 12.14 -13.10 -9.40
C LYS A 130 11.72 -14.20 -10.37
N ARG A 131 11.88 -15.45 -9.94
CA ARG A 131 11.51 -16.61 -10.76
C ARG A 131 10.01 -16.86 -10.63
N SER A 132 9.40 -17.44 -11.66
CA SER A 132 7.97 -17.80 -11.62
C SER A 132 7.58 -18.69 -10.44
N GLY A 133 8.47 -19.61 -10.01
CA GLY A 133 8.28 -20.45 -8.83
C GLY A 133 8.35 -19.71 -7.49
N ASP A 134 8.61 -18.40 -7.49
CA ASP A 134 8.54 -17.55 -6.30
C ASP A 134 7.19 -16.85 -6.16
N ALA A 135 6.23 -17.07 -7.07
CA ALA A 135 4.90 -16.45 -6.98
C ALA A 135 4.27 -16.61 -5.59
N GLY A 136 3.72 -15.51 -5.05
CA GLY A 136 3.08 -15.49 -3.73
C GLY A 136 4.02 -15.70 -2.54
N LYS A 137 5.33 -15.76 -2.74
CA LYS A 137 6.28 -15.78 -1.62
C LYS A 137 6.45 -14.40 -0.99
N CYS A 138 6.70 -14.37 0.32
CA CYS A 138 6.99 -13.14 1.07
C CYS A 138 8.15 -12.36 0.45
N VAL A 139 9.14 -13.08 -0.12
CA VAL A 139 10.35 -12.50 -0.72
C VAL A 139 10.14 -11.81 -2.07
N ASN A 140 8.91 -11.78 -2.59
CA ASN A 140 8.54 -10.90 -3.70
C ASN A 140 8.48 -9.43 -3.29
N CYS A 141 8.33 -9.16 -2.00
CA CYS A 141 8.23 -7.80 -1.47
C CYS A 141 9.27 -7.57 -0.37
N HIS A 142 9.45 -8.57 0.51
CA HIS A 142 10.35 -8.48 1.64
C HIS A 142 11.75 -9.00 1.33
N THR A 143 12.74 -8.44 2.02
CA THR A 143 14.12 -8.90 2.07
C THR A 143 14.48 -9.20 3.53
N PRO A 144 14.73 -10.46 3.89
CA PRO A 144 15.09 -10.81 5.27
C PRO A 144 16.42 -10.16 5.71
N HIS A 145 17.27 -9.77 4.76
CA HIS A 145 18.54 -9.09 5.00
C HIS A 145 18.44 -7.55 5.04
N GLY A 146 17.24 -7.00 4.83
CA GLY A 146 17.02 -5.57 4.67
C GLY A 146 17.45 -5.02 3.32
N TYR A 147 17.08 -3.77 3.10
CA TYR A 147 17.45 -2.96 1.94
C TYR A 147 17.66 -1.52 2.37
N ALA A 148 18.48 -0.78 1.63
CA ALA A 148 18.63 0.65 1.79
C ALA A 148 18.72 1.33 0.43
N ASP A 149 18.24 2.56 0.38
CA ASP A 149 18.38 3.46 -0.75
C ASP A 149 19.08 4.76 -0.31
N GLY A 150 19.06 5.78 -1.16
CA GLY A 150 19.65 7.09 -0.86
C GLY A 150 19.06 7.78 0.38
N MET A 151 17.93 7.31 0.91
CA MET A 151 17.28 7.82 2.13
C MET A 151 17.55 6.93 3.35
N GLY A 152 18.43 5.94 3.23
CA GLY A 152 18.80 5.01 4.30
C GLY A 152 18.03 3.71 4.25
N LEU A 153 17.87 3.04 5.40
CA LEU A 153 17.15 1.77 5.49
C LEU A 153 15.70 1.92 5.02
N ILE A 154 15.25 0.96 4.23
CA ILE A 154 13.84 0.84 3.85
C ILE A 154 13.09 0.16 5.01
N PRO A 155 12.02 0.79 5.55
CA PRO A 155 11.19 0.21 6.60
C PRO A 155 10.57 -1.14 6.22
N SER A 156 10.03 -1.85 7.20
CA SER A 156 9.28 -3.10 6.99
C SER A 156 10.04 -4.23 6.30
N GLN A 157 11.37 -4.12 6.19
CA GLN A 157 12.19 -5.10 5.47
C GLN A 157 11.72 -5.29 4.02
N VAL A 158 11.19 -4.26 3.34
CA VAL A 158 10.92 -4.33 1.90
C VAL A 158 12.10 -3.79 1.09
N PHE A 159 12.18 -4.10 -0.20
CA PHE A 159 13.31 -3.68 -1.04
C PHE A 159 13.04 -2.42 -1.89
N SER A 160 11.80 -1.92 -1.90
CA SER A 160 11.43 -0.67 -2.55
C SER A 160 10.42 0.06 -1.68
N ARG A 161 10.48 1.39 -1.62
CA ARG A 161 9.62 2.19 -0.74
C ARG A 161 8.24 2.38 -1.35
N GLU A 162 7.22 2.10 -0.53
CA GLU A 162 5.84 2.54 -0.73
C GLU A 162 5.31 2.23 -2.13
N GLU A 163 4.76 3.21 -2.85
CA GLU A 163 4.13 3.03 -4.15
C GLU A 163 5.08 2.38 -5.15
N LYS A 164 6.40 2.63 -5.07
CA LYS A 164 7.37 2.06 -6.01
C LYS A 164 7.37 0.54 -5.99
N LEU A 165 7.19 -0.06 -4.80
CA LEU A 165 7.08 -1.50 -4.67
C LEU A 165 5.82 -2.06 -5.34
N CYS A 166 4.74 -1.27 -5.36
CA CYS A 166 3.44 -1.69 -5.86
C CYS A 166 3.30 -1.44 -7.36
N VAL A 167 3.60 -0.23 -7.83
CA VAL A 167 3.27 0.21 -9.20
C VAL A 167 4.10 -0.50 -10.27
N VAL A 168 5.26 -1.08 -9.92
CA VAL A 168 6.05 -1.91 -10.85
C VAL A 168 5.31 -3.20 -11.22
N CYS A 169 4.44 -3.70 -10.35
CA CYS A 169 3.58 -4.82 -10.68
C CYS A 169 2.20 -4.40 -11.22
N HIS A 170 1.79 -3.16 -10.92
CA HIS A 170 0.48 -2.60 -11.21
C HIS A 170 0.54 -1.50 -12.29
N ASP A 171 1.39 -1.67 -13.29
CA ASP A 171 1.52 -0.82 -14.47
C ASP A 171 0.90 -1.43 -15.74
N GLY A 172 0.15 -2.52 -15.59
CA GLY A 172 -0.42 -3.30 -16.68
C GLY A 172 0.33 -4.61 -16.96
N SER A 173 1.46 -4.88 -16.30
CA SER A 173 2.07 -6.21 -16.26
C SER A 173 3.01 -6.38 -15.06
N PRO A 174 2.93 -7.47 -14.27
CA PRO A 174 2.10 -8.65 -14.45
C PRO A 174 0.62 -8.51 -14.05
N ALA A 175 0.24 -7.52 -13.24
CA ALA A 175 -1.19 -7.27 -13.00
C ALA A 175 -1.82 -6.65 -14.26
N ALA A 176 -2.99 -7.13 -14.67
CA ALA A 176 -3.66 -6.63 -15.88
C ALA A 176 -4.06 -5.15 -15.74
N GLU A 177 -4.37 -4.73 -14.51
CA GLU A 177 -4.74 -3.37 -14.16
C GLU A 177 -3.53 -2.42 -14.13
N ASN A 178 -3.55 -1.39 -14.98
CA ASN A 178 -2.55 -0.33 -15.01
C ASN A 178 -2.92 0.85 -14.07
N VAL A 179 -2.80 0.61 -12.76
CA VAL A 179 -3.04 1.63 -11.73
C VAL A 179 -2.02 2.77 -11.83
N LYS A 180 -0.78 2.48 -12.25
CA LYS A 180 0.29 3.48 -12.45
C LYS A 180 -0.17 4.63 -13.38
N ALA A 181 -0.87 4.30 -14.47
CA ALA A 181 -1.39 5.29 -15.40
C ALA A 181 -2.45 6.21 -14.78
N ASP A 182 -3.36 5.67 -13.97
CA ASP A 182 -4.37 6.47 -13.26
C ASP A 182 -3.74 7.41 -12.24
N LEU A 183 -2.71 6.95 -11.53
CA LEU A 183 -1.94 7.74 -10.57
C LEU A 183 -1.07 8.82 -11.24
N ALA A 184 -0.99 8.87 -12.56
CA ALA A 184 -0.35 9.96 -13.29
C ALA A 184 -1.33 11.09 -13.67
N LYS A 185 -2.65 10.87 -13.53
CA LYS A 185 -3.67 11.84 -13.94
C LYS A 185 -3.75 13.06 -13.01
N THR A 186 -4.30 14.16 -13.53
CA THR A 186 -4.38 15.45 -12.84
C THR A 186 -5.08 15.36 -11.49
N TYR A 187 -6.24 14.70 -11.42
CA TYR A 187 -7.02 14.57 -10.19
C TYR A 187 -6.88 13.16 -9.64
N ARG A 188 -6.20 13.02 -8.50
CA ARG A 188 -5.86 11.71 -7.93
C ARG A 188 -5.66 11.79 -6.43
N HIS A 189 -5.69 10.63 -5.77
CA HIS A 189 -5.13 10.56 -4.43
C HIS A 189 -3.61 10.73 -4.49
N PRO A 190 -2.98 11.38 -3.50
CA PRO A 190 -1.59 11.81 -3.55
C PRO A 190 -0.54 10.69 -3.33
N THR A 191 -0.83 9.45 -3.75
CA THR A 191 0.03 8.27 -3.52
C THR A 191 1.44 8.47 -4.07
N GLY A 192 1.60 8.99 -5.29
CA GLY A 192 2.93 9.24 -5.87
C GLY A 192 3.61 10.54 -5.46
N THR A 193 3.00 11.35 -4.59
CA THR A 193 3.48 12.71 -4.23
C THR A 193 3.82 12.88 -2.76
N VAL A 194 3.47 11.88 -1.96
CA VAL A 194 3.77 11.82 -0.54
C VAL A 194 4.51 10.52 -0.31
N THR A 195 5.64 10.60 0.38
CA THR A 195 6.47 9.43 0.70
C THR A 195 6.94 9.55 2.15
N GLY A 196 7.08 8.40 2.82
CA GLY A 196 7.58 8.27 4.17
C GLY A 196 6.62 8.73 5.25
N ARG A 197 5.31 8.87 4.94
CA ARG A 197 4.33 9.37 5.91
C ARG A 197 3.55 8.28 6.60
N HIS A 198 3.19 7.22 5.87
CA HIS A 198 2.51 6.09 6.49
C HIS A 198 3.41 5.41 7.51
N ASP A 199 2.95 5.39 8.75
CA ASP A 199 3.55 4.58 9.82
C ASP A 199 2.62 3.38 10.15
N GLN A 200 3.23 2.20 10.24
CA GLN A 200 2.54 0.98 10.69
C GLN A 200 1.94 1.09 12.11
N ALA A 201 2.36 2.09 12.87
CA ALA A 201 1.88 2.41 14.20
C ALA A 201 0.84 3.55 14.22
N GLU A 202 0.27 3.98 13.09
CA GLU A 202 -0.67 5.09 13.05
C GLU A 202 -1.95 4.88 13.87
N ASP A 203 -2.29 3.63 14.20
CA ASP A 203 -3.36 3.21 15.10
C ASP A 203 -4.68 4.01 14.93
N GLY A 204 -5.52 4.07 15.97
CA GLY A 204 -6.77 4.83 15.97
C GLY A 204 -6.62 6.32 16.28
N THR A 205 -5.40 6.86 16.34
CA THR A 205 -5.12 8.25 16.72
C THR A 205 -5.37 9.19 15.54
N ALA A 206 -6.54 9.81 15.51
CA ALA A 206 -6.97 10.64 14.39
C ALA A 206 -6.02 11.79 14.01
N ALA A 207 -5.28 12.36 14.97
CA ALA A 207 -4.32 13.45 14.71
C ALA A 207 -3.17 13.03 13.78
N ARG A 208 -2.89 11.73 13.66
CA ARG A 208 -1.87 11.19 12.73
C ARG A 208 -2.34 11.16 11.27
N TYR A 209 -3.62 11.39 10.99
CA TYR A 209 -4.19 11.38 9.64
C TYR A 209 -4.57 12.79 9.15
N GLY A 210 -4.39 13.80 10.00
CA GLY A 210 -4.96 15.14 9.82
C GLY A 210 -4.01 16.15 9.17
N ALA A 211 -4.59 17.23 8.65
CA ALA A 211 -3.85 18.38 8.14
C ALA A 211 -3.19 19.23 9.25
N SER A 212 -3.57 19.02 10.51
CA SER A 212 -3.09 19.75 11.68
C SER A 212 -3.07 18.81 12.89
N PRO A 213 -2.17 18.98 13.87
CA PRO A 213 -1.12 20.02 13.92
C PRO A 213 0.15 19.68 13.13
N THR A 214 0.39 18.40 12.85
CA THR A 214 1.65 17.94 12.22
C THR A 214 1.60 17.86 10.70
N ASN A 215 0.43 18.11 10.10
CA ASN A 215 0.17 17.93 8.67
C ASN A 215 0.63 16.57 8.15
N ASN A 216 0.23 15.50 8.84
CA ASN A 216 0.47 14.12 8.40
C ASN A 216 -0.67 13.58 7.52
N ARG A 217 -1.45 14.46 6.87
CA ARG A 217 -2.45 14.00 5.91
C ARG A 217 -1.74 13.38 4.69
N HIS A 218 -2.09 12.16 4.35
CA HIS A 218 -1.56 11.43 3.21
C HIS A 218 -2.58 10.41 2.69
N ALA A 219 -2.28 9.82 1.55
CA ALA A 219 -2.94 8.63 1.05
C ALA A 219 -1.91 7.89 0.22
N GLU A 220 -1.45 6.77 0.73
CA GLU A 220 -0.51 5.82 0.13
C GLU A 220 -1.26 4.52 -0.21
N CYS A 221 -0.63 3.62 -0.97
CA CYS A 221 -1.26 2.35 -1.36
C CYS A 221 -1.81 1.56 -0.16
N VAL A 222 -1.06 1.55 0.95
CA VAL A 222 -1.38 0.74 2.14
C VAL A 222 -2.42 1.37 3.08
N ASP A 223 -2.79 2.65 2.84
CA ASP A 223 -3.87 3.30 3.58
C ASP A 223 -5.25 2.78 3.20
N CYS A 224 -5.37 2.21 2.00
CA CYS A 224 -6.59 1.64 1.43
C CYS A 224 -6.48 0.14 1.15
N HIS A 225 -5.29 -0.39 0.90
CA HIS A 225 -5.07 -1.81 0.65
C HIS A 225 -4.17 -2.46 1.70
N ASN A 226 -4.58 -3.62 2.22
CA ASN A 226 -3.66 -4.48 2.96
C ASN A 226 -3.29 -5.67 2.08
N VAL A 227 -2.09 -5.66 1.52
CA VAL A 227 -1.61 -6.73 0.62
C VAL A 227 -1.62 -8.12 1.27
N HIS A 228 -1.63 -8.20 2.60
CA HIS A 228 -1.66 -9.45 3.34
C HIS A 228 -3.06 -10.03 3.55
N VAL A 229 -4.12 -9.31 3.16
CA VAL A 229 -5.52 -9.67 3.45
C VAL A 229 -6.42 -9.47 2.23
N ALA A 230 -6.16 -8.41 1.47
CA ALA A 230 -6.93 -8.02 0.31
C ALA A 230 -7.03 -9.16 -0.71
N ARG A 231 -8.24 -9.37 -1.22
CA ARG A 231 -8.54 -10.41 -2.20
C ARG A 231 -9.61 -9.96 -3.17
N ALA A 232 -9.69 -10.65 -4.30
CA ALA A 232 -10.73 -10.41 -5.28
C ALA A 232 -12.14 -10.63 -4.69
N ASP A 233 -13.10 -9.86 -5.19
CA ASP A 233 -14.51 -10.11 -4.93
C ASP A 233 -14.98 -11.32 -5.75
N ALA A 234 -15.81 -12.19 -5.15
CA ALA A 234 -16.43 -13.30 -5.88
C ALA A 234 -17.48 -12.82 -6.91
N GLY A 235 -17.88 -11.55 -6.82
CA GLY A 235 -18.80 -10.87 -7.71
C GLY A 235 -19.06 -9.43 -7.23
N PRO A 236 -19.86 -8.64 -7.96
CA PRO A 236 -20.25 -7.31 -7.50
C PRO A 236 -20.95 -7.37 -6.14
N LEU A 237 -20.45 -6.62 -5.17
CA LEU A 237 -21.12 -6.43 -3.89
C LEU A 237 -22.16 -5.31 -4.01
N PRO A 238 -23.30 -5.40 -3.31
CA PRO A 238 -24.28 -4.33 -3.26
C PRO A 238 -23.83 -3.23 -2.28
N PRO A 239 -24.03 -1.94 -2.61
CA PRO A 239 -23.73 -0.86 -1.68
C PRO A 239 -24.55 -0.98 -0.38
N PRO A 240 -23.96 -0.64 0.78
CA PRO A 240 -22.67 0.03 0.93
C PRO A 240 -21.51 -0.94 1.23
N ALA A 241 -21.69 -2.26 1.05
CA ALA A 241 -20.70 -3.26 1.41
C ALA A 241 -19.37 -3.02 0.67
N ALA A 242 -18.27 -2.87 1.42
CA ALA A 242 -16.95 -2.60 0.87
C ALA A 242 -16.42 -3.80 0.05
N SER A 243 -15.66 -3.51 -1.00
CA SER A 243 -14.90 -4.53 -1.72
C SER A 243 -13.94 -5.27 -0.79
N ASN A 244 -13.76 -6.58 -1.03
CA ASN A 244 -12.76 -7.40 -0.37
C ASN A 244 -11.31 -6.91 -0.62
N ARG A 245 -11.12 -6.03 -1.62
CA ARG A 245 -9.84 -5.34 -1.86
C ARG A 245 -9.48 -4.32 -0.79
N LEU A 246 -10.45 -3.89 0.03
CA LEU A 246 -10.28 -2.97 1.16
C LEU A 246 -10.22 -3.72 2.50
N LEU A 247 -10.15 -5.06 2.52
CA LEU A 247 -10.02 -5.81 3.77
C LEU A 247 -8.69 -5.53 4.45
N GLY A 248 -8.71 -5.57 5.78
CA GLY A 248 -7.49 -5.50 6.59
C GLY A 248 -6.91 -4.09 6.73
N VAL A 249 -7.64 -3.04 6.37
CA VAL A 249 -7.21 -1.65 6.59
C VAL A 249 -7.99 -0.99 7.72
N GLY A 250 -7.35 -0.02 8.38
CA GLY A 250 -8.03 0.83 9.35
C GLY A 250 -9.13 1.66 8.69
N ARG A 251 -10.29 1.74 9.34
CA ARG A 251 -11.48 2.48 8.89
C ARG A 251 -12.20 3.10 10.09
N VAL A 252 -13.19 3.95 9.82
CA VAL A 252 -13.99 4.58 10.89
C VAL A 252 -15.47 4.35 10.67
N ALA A 253 -16.10 3.67 11.63
CA ALA A 253 -17.55 3.61 11.70
C ALA A 253 -18.08 4.93 12.26
N VAL A 254 -19.15 5.45 11.69
CA VAL A 254 -19.81 6.69 12.15
C VAL A 254 -21.09 6.35 12.90
N THR A 255 -21.37 7.10 13.97
CA THR A 255 -22.65 7.10 14.65
C THR A 255 -23.29 8.47 14.46
N ASN A 256 -24.41 8.47 13.73
CA ASN A 256 -25.10 9.68 13.31
C ASN A 256 -25.96 10.26 14.43
N GLY A 257 -25.72 11.54 14.74
CA GLY A 257 -26.60 12.37 15.56
C GLY A 257 -27.71 13.03 14.74
N ALA A 258 -28.42 13.99 15.33
CA ALA A 258 -29.40 14.80 14.62
C ALA A 258 -28.76 15.58 13.45
N ALA A 259 -29.59 16.04 12.50
CA ALA A 259 -29.13 16.77 11.32
C ALA A 259 -28.22 17.96 11.69
N GLY A 260 -27.07 18.06 11.03
CA GLY A 260 -26.10 19.14 11.26
C GLY A 260 -25.35 19.09 12.60
N MET A 261 -25.60 18.09 13.45
CA MET A 261 -24.93 17.96 14.74
C MET A 261 -23.62 17.18 14.64
N VAL A 262 -22.76 17.34 15.65
CA VAL A 262 -21.50 16.60 15.77
C VAL A 262 -21.72 15.09 15.70
N LEU A 263 -20.81 14.40 15.01
CA LEU A 263 -20.83 12.96 14.83
C LEU A 263 -19.89 12.29 15.82
N LEU A 264 -20.18 11.03 16.13
CA LEU A 264 -19.26 10.16 16.86
C LEU A 264 -18.63 9.14 15.91
N TYR A 265 -17.39 8.78 16.18
CA TYR A 265 -16.63 7.83 15.36
C TYR A 265 -16.05 6.73 16.21
N THR A 266 -16.05 5.52 15.67
CA THR A 266 -15.35 4.36 16.24
C THR A 266 -14.32 3.87 15.24
N TYR A 267 -13.04 3.98 15.59
CA TYR A 267 -11.97 3.41 14.78
C TYR A 267 -12.06 1.88 14.79
N ARG A 268 -11.97 1.27 13.62
CA ARG A 268 -11.84 -0.18 13.41
C ARG A 268 -10.49 -0.43 12.79
N GLY A 269 -9.60 -1.09 13.54
CA GLY A 269 -8.23 -1.36 13.08
C GLY A 269 -8.15 -2.50 12.05
N PRO A 270 -6.94 -2.76 11.51
CA PRO A 270 -6.69 -3.79 10.51
C PRO A 270 -7.24 -5.19 10.86
N ALA A 271 -7.25 -5.57 12.14
CA ALA A 271 -7.75 -6.87 12.61
C ALA A 271 -9.27 -7.04 12.51
N ASP A 272 -10.02 -5.95 12.36
CA ASP A 272 -11.47 -5.98 12.30
C ASP A 272 -11.92 -6.40 10.90
N LEU A 273 -12.22 -7.70 10.77
CA LEU A 273 -12.76 -8.31 9.56
C LEU A 273 -14.30 -8.36 9.54
N SER A 274 -14.99 -7.62 10.42
CA SER A 274 -16.44 -7.47 10.31
C SER A 274 -16.80 -6.85 8.95
N PRO A 275 -18.04 -7.06 8.45
CA PRO A 275 -18.46 -6.50 7.17
C PRO A 275 -18.25 -4.98 7.15
N ALA A 276 -17.27 -4.55 6.35
CA ALA A 276 -16.93 -3.15 6.20
C ALA A 276 -17.86 -2.48 5.20
N GLN A 277 -18.07 -1.18 5.38
CA GLN A 277 -18.81 -0.35 4.43
C GLN A 277 -17.81 0.58 3.72
N GLU A 278 -17.97 0.80 2.41
CA GLU A 278 -16.97 1.54 1.62
C GLU A 278 -16.73 2.95 2.17
N TYR A 279 -17.80 3.61 2.62
CA TYR A 279 -17.71 4.95 3.17
C TYR A 279 -16.87 5.01 4.45
N GLU A 280 -16.74 3.92 5.22
CA GLU A 280 -15.96 3.91 6.48
C GLU A 280 -14.47 4.12 6.21
N VAL A 281 -13.97 3.64 5.06
CA VAL A 281 -12.59 3.89 4.62
C VAL A 281 -12.45 5.34 4.16
N CYS A 282 -13.43 5.84 3.40
CA CYS A 282 -13.43 7.22 2.89
C CYS A 282 -13.49 8.24 4.04
N PHE A 283 -14.34 8.02 5.03
CA PHE A 283 -14.55 8.93 6.16
C PHE A 283 -13.31 9.06 7.04
N LYS A 284 -12.41 8.08 7.05
CA LYS A 284 -11.12 8.18 7.75
C LYS A 284 -10.36 9.45 7.37
N CYS A 285 -10.48 9.92 6.11
CA CYS A 285 -9.74 11.09 5.61
C CYS A 285 -10.66 12.23 5.15
N HIS A 286 -11.96 11.97 4.98
CA HIS A 286 -12.94 12.92 4.44
C HIS A 286 -14.02 13.34 5.44
N SER A 287 -13.90 12.95 6.72
CA SER A 287 -14.80 13.37 7.78
C SER A 287 -14.08 14.13 8.90
N SER A 288 -14.86 14.66 9.84
CA SER A 288 -14.36 15.27 11.07
C SER A 288 -13.74 14.29 12.07
N TRP A 289 -13.61 12.99 11.72
CA TRP A 289 -12.81 12.07 12.54
C TRP A 289 -11.38 12.60 12.69
N THR A 290 -10.81 13.11 11.61
CA THR A 290 -9.51 13.79 11.61
C THR A 290 -9.65 15.27 11.23
N THR A 291 -8.59 16.05 11.39
CA THR A 291 -8.59 17.45 10.98
C THR A 291 -8.50 17.58 9.46
N LEU A 292 -9.56 18.12 8.86
CA LEU A 292 -9.65 18.37 7.42
C LEU A 292 -8.72 19.54 7.01
N PRO A 293 -8.17 19.54 5.78
CA PRO A 293 -7.43 20.69 5.23
C PRO A 293 -8.28 21.95 5.23
N ALA A 294 -7.70 23.14 5.37
CA ALA A 294 -8.42 24.40 5.22
C ALA A 294 -8.77 24.67 3.73
N GLY A 295 -9.99 25.15 3.47
CA GLY A 295 -10.51 25.37 2.13
C GLY A 295 -10.80 24.09 1.32
N THR A 296 -11.59 24.22 0.26
CA THR A 296 -11.72 23.20 -0.79
C THR A 296 -11.01 23.67 -2.07
N PRO A 297 -10.64 22.76 -3.00
CA PRO A 297 -10.17 23.16 -4.33
C PRO A 297 -11.17 24.07 -5.10
N SER A 298 -12.43 24.11 -4.67
CA SER A 298 -13.49 24.99 -5.16
C SER A 298 -13.63 26.33 -4.42
N GLY A 299 -12.75 26.65 -3.48
CA GLY A 299 -12.80 27.93 -2.74
C GLY A 299 -13.89 28.01 -1.67
N GLY A 300 -14.36 26.88 -1.14
CA GLY A 300 -15.38 26.80 -0.07
C GLY A 300 -14.85 26.19 1.24
N THR A 301 -15.72 26.12 2.26
CA THR A 301 -15.40 25.43 3.52
C THR A 301 -15.20 23.92 3.26
N PRO A 302 -14.12 23.31 3.77
CA PRO A 302 -13.95 21.85 3.77
C PRO A 302 -15.19 21.20 4.33
N ARG A 303 -15.81 20.31 3.56
CA ARG A 303 -17.07 19.70 3.97
C ARG A 303 -16.81 18.30 4.49
N ASP A 304 -17.05 18.13 5.78
CA ASP A 304 -17.13 16.84 6.44
C ASP A 304 -18.16 15.97 5.74
N LYS A 305 -17.69 14.94 5.03
CA LYS A 305 -18.55 14.08 4.22
C LYS A 305 -19.46 13.20 5.05
N ALA A 306 -19.02 12.76 6.22
CA ALA A 306 -19.91 12.04 7.12
C ALA A 306 -21.05 12.95 7.58
N LEU A 307 -20.75 14.22 7.91
CA LEU A 307 -21.80 15.17 8.31
C LEU A 307 -22.78 15.48 7.17
N GLN A 308 -22.30 15.59 5.93
CA GLN A 308 -23.16 15.82 4.77
C GLN A 308 -24.02 14.61 4.43
N PHE A 309 -23.49 13.41 4.60
CA PHE A 309 -24.15 12.16 4.23
C PHE A 309 -24.98 11.52 5.35
N ASN A 310 -24.92 12.10 6.56
CA ASN A 310 -25.74 11.73 7.69
C ASN A 310 -27.22 11.52 7.26
N PRO A 311 -27.76 10.29 7.36
CA PRO A 311 -29.13 9.97 6.99
C PRO A 311 -30.20 10.76 7.75
N ASN A 312 -29.87 11.42 8.85
CA ASN A 312 -30.80 12.28 9.59
C ASN A 312 -31.00 13.65 8.91
N ASN A 313 -30.13 14.04 7.97
CA ASN A 313 -30.29 15.28 7.19
C ASN A 313 -31.57 15.26 6.32
N PRO A 314 -32.16 16.42 6.00
CA PRO A 314 -33.29 16.50 5.06
C PRO A 314 -32.97 16.00 3.65
N SER A 315 -31.70 16.13 3.22
CA SER A 315 -31.19 15.65 1.93
C SER A 315 -29.73 15.21 2.08
N TYR A 316 -29.37 14.14 1.38
CA TYR A 316 -28.03 13.53 1.39
C TYR A 316 -27.85 12.62 0.16
N HIS A 317 -26.61 12.28 -0.16
CA HIS A 317 -26.31 11.16 -1.06
C HIS A 317 -26.47 9.83 -0.31
N PRO A 318 -27.21 8.84 -0.84
CA PRO A 318 -27.54 7.59 -0.14
C PRO A 318 -26.35 6.61 -0.05
N VAL A 319 -25.28 7.02 0.64
CA VAL A 319 -24.09 6.17 0.89
C VAL A 319 -24.21 5.35 2.18
N GLU A 320 -24.92 5.87 3.19
CA GLU A 320 -25.13 5.19 4.48
C GLU A 320 -26.51 4.55 4.59
N ALA A 321 -27.53 5.17 3.98
CA ALA A 321 -28.93 4.73 4.01
C ALA A 321 -29.67 5.15 2.74
N ALA A 322 -30.79 4.47 2.44
CA ALA A 322 -31.63 4.79 1.27
C ALA A 322 -32.12 6.25 1.29
N GLY A 323 -32.38 6.82 0.13
CA GLY A 323 -32.88 8.19 0.01
C GLY A 323 -34.24 8.41 0.68
N LYS A 324 -34.50 9.62 1.17
CA LYS A 324 -35.73 9.97 1.91
C LYS A 324 -36.95 10.31 1.04
N ASN A 325 -36.75 10.60 -0.25
CA ASN A 325 -37.83 11.00 -1.13
C ASN A 325 -38.17 9.86 -2.11
N PRO A 326 -39.07 8.93 -1.74
CA PRO A 326 -39.46 7.81 -2.60
C PRO A 326 -40.27 8.25 -3.82
N ASN A 327 -40.77 9.49 -3.85
CA ASN A 327 -41.67 9.99 -4.88
C ASN A 327 -40.95 10.70 -6.04
N ILE A 328 -39.61 10.64 -6.11
CA ILE A 328 -38.87 11.16 -7.27
C ILE A 328 -39.28 10.35 -8.50
N SER A 329 -39.67 11.05 -9.57
CA SER A 329 -40.06 10.42 -10.83
C SER A 329 -38.99 9.43 -11.31
N ALA A 330 -39.41 8.24 -11.75
CA ALA A 330 -38.49 7.24 -12.29
C ALA A 330 -37.69 7.78 -13.49
N GLY A 331 -38.26 8.71 -14.26
CA GLY A 331 -37.58 9.37 -15.39
C GLY A 331 -36.47 10.34 -15.00
N ALA A 332 -36.31 10.66 -13.70
CA ALA A 332 -35.18 11.44 -13.20
C ALA A 332 -33.90 10.61 -13.02
N PHE A 333 -33.97 9.29 -13.24
CA PHE A 333 -32.87 8.37 -13.08
C PHE A 333 -32.57 7.63 -14.39
N VAL A 334 -31.30 7.23 -14.56
CA VAL A 334 -30.82 6.41 -15.67
C VAL A 334 -30.09 5.19 -15.13
N ASN A 335 -29.73 4.23 -15.98
CA ASN A 335 -28.88 3.09 -15.61
C ASN A 335 -29.39 2.30 -14.38
N ASN A 336 -30.72 2.14 -14.27
CA ASN A 336 -31.39 1.46 -13.17
C ASN A 336 -31.16 2.09 -11.78
N TRP A 337 -30.82 3.38 -11.74
CA TRP A 337 -30.90 4.16 -10.51
C TRP A 337 -32.34 4.47 -10.15
N GLY A 338 -32.58 4.75 -8.87
CA GLY A 338 -33.90 5.07 -8.35
C GLY A 338 -33.82 5.70 -6.96
N PRO A 339 -34.94 6.20 -6.41
CA PRO A 339 -34.95 6.99 -5.19
C PRO A 339 -34.51 6.21 -3.93
N ALA A 340 -34.63 4.89 -3.94
CA ALA A 340 -34.25 4.00 -2.84
C ALA A 340 -32.86 3.34 -3.01
N LYS A 341 -32.17 3.57 -4.14
CA LYS A 341 -30.86 2.95 -4.40
C LYS A 341 -29.80 3.54 -3.47
N LEU A 342 -29.09 2.65 -2.77
CA LEU A 342 -27.81 2.96 -2.15
C LEU A 342 -26.74 3.12 -3.21
N MET A 343 -25.71 3.89 -2.87
CA MET A 343 -24.55 4.15 -3.73
C MET A 343 -23.23 3.96 -3.01
N TYR A 344 -22.21 3.63 -3.79
CA TYR A 344 -20.83 3.76 -3.40
C TYR A 344 -20.35 5.19 -3.58
N CYS A 345 -19.37 5.62 -2.78
CA CYS A 345 -18.61 6.82 -3.09
C CYS A 345 -17.95 6.68 -4.47
N THR A 346 -17.44 5.48 -4.78
CA THR A 346 -16.75 5.16 -6.03
C THR A 346 -17.66 4.94 -7.23
N ASP A 347 -18.99 5.01 -7.08
CA ASP A 347 -19.88 5.05 -8.25
C ASP A 347 -19.66 6.34 -9.07
N CYS A 348 -19.31 7.44 -8.39
CA CYS A 348 -18.99 8.73 -8.99
C CYS A 348 -17.52 9.11 -8.84
N HIS A 349 -16.91 8.86 -7.67
CA HIS A 349 -15.52 9.21 -7.37
C HIS A 349 -14.57 8.04 -7.66
N THR A 350 -14.29 7.81 -8.94
CA THR A 350 -13.46 6.71 -9.44
C THR A 350 -12.70 7.14 -10.68
N SER A 351 -11.79 6.28 -11.15
CA SER A 351 -11.17 6.42 -12.46
C SER A 351 -12.18 6.67 -13.58
N ASP A 352 -11.81 7.54 -14.52
CA ASP A 352 -12.46 7.68 -15.83
C ASP A 352 -12.08 6.55 -16.81
N SER A 353 -11.20 5.64 -16.42
CA SER A 353 -10.92 4.39 -17.14
C SER A 353 -12.08 3.41 -17.02
N THR A 354 -12.37 2.67 -18.10
CA THR A 354 -13.34 1.58 -18.08
C THR A 354 -12.79 0.28 -17.47
N ALA A 355 -11.47 0.15 -17.37
CA ALA A 355 -10.80 -1.05 -16.89
C ALA A 355 -10.48 -1.02 -15.37
N LEU A 356 -10.51 0.16 -14.76
CA LEU A 356 -10.10 0.36 -13.36
C LEU A 356 -11.26 0.89 -12.53
N ARG A 357 -11.41 0.35 -11.33
CA ARG A 357 -12.35 0.85 -10.33
C ARG A 357 -11.60 1.36 -9.11
N GLY A 358 -12.17 2.36 -8.45
CA GLY A 358 -11.61 2.98 -7.25
C GLY A 358 -11.00 4.35 -7.52
N PRO A 359 -10.75 5.13 -6.46
CA PRO A 359 -10.43 6.55 -6.57
C PRO A 359 -8.92 6.80 -6.81
N HIS A 360 -8.29 6.04 -7.72
CA HIS A 360 -6.86 6.17 -8.01
C HIS A 360 -6.57 7.52 -8.67
N GLY A 361 -7.18 7.78 -9.83
CA GLY A 361 -7.10 9.07 -10.51
C GLY A 361 -8.01 9.18 -11.73
N SER A 362 -8.36 10.42 -12.07
CA SER A 362 -9.22 10.78 -13.18
C SER A 362 -8.74 12.05 -13.88
N LEU A 363 -9.11 12.20 -15.16
CA LEU A 363 -9.00 13.45 -15.91
C LEU A 363 -9.99 14.53 -15.43
N TYR A 364 -11.06 14.14 -14.73
CA TYR A 364 -12.11 15.05 -14.29
C TYR A 364 -11.96 15.44 -12.81
N ASN A 365 -12.29 16.69 -12.51
CA ASN A 365 -12.11 17.27 -11.17
C ASN A 365 -12.82 16.45 -10.09
N TYR A 366 -12.24 16.41 -8.89
CA TYR A 366 -12.70 15.60 -7.74
C TYR A 366 -12.67 14.08 -7.98
N ILE A 367 -11.82 13.62 -8.89
CA ILE A 367 -11.69 12.21 -9.27
C ILE A 367 -13.03 11.68 -9.78
N LEU A 368 -13.75 12.47 -10.58
CA LEU A 368 -15.05 12.05 -11.11
C LEU A 368 -14.86 11.08 -12.28
N LYS A 369 -15.75 10.09 -12.40
CA LYS A 369 -15.73 9.13 -13.51
C LYS A 369 -15.98 9.77 -14.88
N LEU A 370 -16.80 10.81 -14.91
CA LEU A 370 -17.25 11.50 -16.12
C LEU A 370 -17.18 13.02 -15.91
N ASP A 371 -17.14 13.78 -17.00
CA ASP A 371 -17.27 15.23 -16.93
C ASP A 371 -18.70 15.61 -16.54
N TYR A 372 -18.85 16.37 -15.46
CA TYR A 372 -20.15 16.88 -15.00
C TYR A 372 -20.43 18.30 -15.53
N ARG A 373 -19.54 18.86 -16.35
CA ARG A 373 -19.70 20.17 -17.01
C ARG A 373 -20.08 20.06 -18.48
N ALA A 374 -20.16 18.84 -19.02
CA ALA A 374 -20.44 18.57 -20.43
C ALA A 374 -21.92 18.71 -20.78
#